data_AF-A0A3Q9VXS4-F1
#
_entry.id   AF-A0A3Q9VXS4-F1
#
_cell.length_a   1.000
_cell.length_b   1.000
_cell.length_c   1.000
_cell.angle_alpha   90.00
_cell.angle_beta   90.00
_cell.angle_gamma   90.00
#
_symmetry.space_group_name_H-M   'P 1'
#
loop_
_entity.id
_entity.type
_entity.pdbx_description
1 polymer ?
#
loop_
_entity_poly.entity_id
_entity_poly.type
_entity_poly.pdbx_seq_one_letter_code
_entity_poly.pdbx_strand_id
1 'polypeptide(L)'
;CFCNPGACQWFLQLSNNDIRKQYEFGHICSDYNDLIEGLPTGAVRISFGYMTRKQDIDKVISMIGECYLTTPAERFQRMDIAKLPKALKHIPERYKPQLKEICIYPIKSCGSFKSKDSWPLTSTGFLYDRCWMIVDASGMAISQKHEARLCLIRPVINRLKGVMELTFTGMKSIFISLNISIEQIKVINSSLCQSKVCEDLVSGYDCGDEVANWL
;
A
#
# COMPACT_ATOMS: atom_id res chain seq x y z
N CYS A 1 -12.60 12.03 8.50
CA CYS A 1 -12.62 13.42 9.03
C CYS A 1 -11.88 13.42 10.37
N PHE A 2 -11.63 14.59 10.98
CA PHE A 2 -11.19 14.65 12.39
C PHE A 2 -12.26 14.04 13.32
N CYS A 3 -11.98 13.95 14.62
CA CYS A 3 -12.89 13.37 15.61
C CYS A 3 -14.31 13.99 15.65
N ASN A 4 -14.52 15.15 15.01
CA ASN A 4 -15.83 15.76 14.81
C ASN A 4 -16.13 15.93 13.31
N PRO A 5 -17.13 15.22 12.76
CA PRO A 5 -17.44 15.27 11.33
C PRO A 5 -18.21 16.52 10.90
N GLY A 6 -18.76 17.31 11.83
CA GLY A 6 -19.69 18.41 11.49
C GLY A 6 -19.10 19.46 10.54
N ALA A 7 -17.81 19.78 10.70
CA ALA A 7 -17.13 20.69 9.76
C ALA A 7 -17.03 20.07 8.35
N CYS A 8 -16.60 18.81 8.25
CA CYS A 8 -16.52 18.11 6.96
C CYS A 8 -17.92 17.97 6.33
N GLN A 9 -18.93 17.64 7.13
CA GLN A 9 -20.31 17.53 6.67
C GLN A 9 -20.78 18.83 6.00
N TRP A 10 -20.54 19.97 6.67
CA TRP A 10 -20.93 21.27 6.15
C TRP A 10 -20.15 21.64 4.87
N PHE A 11 -18.82 21.52 4.88
CA PHE A 11 -17.97 21.92 3.75
C PHE A 11 -18.16 21.03 2.52
N LEU A 12 -18.38 19.74 2.71
CA LEU A 12 -18.57 18.76 1.64
C LEU A 12 -20.04 18.62 1.24
N GLN A 13 -20.93 19.40 1.86
CA GLN A 13 -22.38 19.38 1.62
C GLN A 13 -23.00 17.98 1.77
N LEU A 14 -22.50 17.22 2.74
CA LEU A 14 -22.97 15.88 3.04
C LEU A 14 -24.29 15.95 3.83
N SER A 15 -25.27 15.15 3.44
CA SER A 15 -26.51 15.02 4.19
C SER A 15 -26.30 14.25 5.50
N ASN A 16 -27.25 14.37 6.43
CA ASN A 16 -27.25 13.53 7.63
C ASN A 16 -27.28 12.03 7.29
N ASN A 17 -27.83 11.66 6.12
CA ASN A 17 -27.87 10.28 5.68
C ASN A 17 -26.50 9.80 5.20
N ASP A 18 -25.75 10.67 4.52
CA ASP A 18 -24.39 10.34 4.06
C ASP A 18 -23.45 10.13 5.24
N ILE A 19 -23.57 10.95 6.29
CA ILE A 19 -22.79 10.75 7.53
C ILE A 19 -23.15 9.43 8.24
N ARG A 20 -24.44 9.06 8.27
CA ARG A 20 -24.85 7.76 8.83
C ARG A 20 -24.31 6.59 8.02
N LYS A 21 -24.40 6.66 6.69
CA LYS A 21 -23.81 5.65 5.80
C LYS A 21 -22.31 5.54 6.01
N GLN A 22 -21.59 6.66 6.09
CA GLN A 22 -20.16 6.66 6.36
C GLN A 22 -19.85 5.91 7.66
N TYR A 23 -20.61 6.18 8.73
CA TYR A 23 -20.47 5.46 10.00
C TYR A 23 -20.80 3.96 9.87
N GLU A 24 -21.85 3.60 9.15
CA GLU A 24 -22.23 2.20 8.88
C GLU A 24 -21.17 1.45 8.05
N PHE A 25 -20.46 2.16 7.16
CA PHE A 25 -19.29 1.66 6.42
C PHE A 25 -18.01 1.58 7.28
N GLY A 26 -18.09 1.89 8.58
CA GLY A 26 -16.97 1.79 9.50
C GLY A 26 -16.05 3.03 9.51
N HIS A 27 -16.51 4.17 8.98
CA HIS A 27 -15.70 5.40 8.99
C HIS A 27 -15.49 5.92 10.42
N ILE A 28 -14.23 6.02 10.82
CA ILE A 28 -13.81 6.57 12.11
C ILE A 28 -12.68 7.59 11.93
N CYS A 29 -12.39 8.37 12.98
CA CYS A 29 -11.25 9.28 12.92
C CYS A 29 -9.93 8.50 12.80
N SER A 30 -9.08 8.95 11.89
CA SER A 30 -7.75 8.36 11.63
C SER A 30 -7.78 6.94 11.07
N ASP A 31 -8.87 6.53 10.45
CA ASP A 31 -8.88 5.34 9.60
C ASP A 31 -8.19 5.61 8.24
N TYR A 32 -8.32 4.65 7.33
CA TYR A 32 -7.78 4.72 5.97
C TYR A 32 -8.88 4.95 4.92
N ASN A 33 -10.10 5.30 5.33
CA ASN A 33 -11.27 5.43 4.46
C ASN A 33 -11.41 6.87 3.96
N ASP A 34 -10.50 7.31 3.08
CA ASP A 34 -10.48 8.69 2.57
C ASP A 34 -11.65 9.01 1.64
N LEU A 35 -12.21 7.99 0.97
CA LEU A 35 -13.33 8.08 0.04
C LEU A 35 -14.37 7.00 0.36
N ILE A 36 -15.65 7.39 0.48
CA ILE A 36 -16.78 6.45 0.57
C ILE A 36 -17.72 6.77 -0.59
N GLU A 37 -17.98 5.78 -1.45
CA GLU A 37 -18.75 5.95 -2.70
C GLU A 37 -18.20 7.09 -3.61
N GLY A 38 -16.88 7.31 -3.58
CA GLY A 38 -16.22 8.39 -4.31
C GLY A 38 -16.36 9.78 -3.68
N LEU A 39 -17.10 9.90 -2.58
CA LEU A 39 -17.20 11.14 -1.80
C LEU A 39 -16.05 11.21 -0.78
N PRO A 40 -15.32 12.34 -0.70
CA PRO A 40 -14.34 12.53 0.34
C PRO A 40 -14.99 12.53 1.71
N THR A 41 -14.31 11.93 2.68
CA THR A 41 -14.80 11.80 4.05
C THR A 41 -13.91 12.56 5.04
N GLY A 42 -12.82 13.14 4.54
CA GLY A 42 -11.71 13.69 5.28
C GLY A 42 -11.47 15.17 5.02
N ALA A 43 -10.52 15.72 5.78
CA ALA A 43 -10.02 17.07 5.57
C ALA A 43 -8.52 17.11 5.89
N VAL A 44 -7.78 17.90 5.12
CA VAL A 44 -6.39 18.23 5.43
C VAL A 44 -6.38 19.54 6.21
N ARG A 45 -5.76 19.54 7.40
CA ARG A 45 -5.60 20.75 8.22
C ARG A 45 -4.16 21.22 8.17
N ILE A 46 -3.98 22.49 7.81
CA ILE A 46 -2.70 23.19 7.88
C ILE A 46 -2.80 24.22 9.01
N SER A 47 -1.83 24.21 9.92
CA SER A 47 -1.77 25.14 11.04
C SER A 47 -0.58 26.08 10.87
N PHE A 48 -0.84 27.38 11.03
CA PHE A 48 0.17 28.43 10.87
C PHE A 48 0.58 28.99 12.23
N GLY A 49 1.88 29.11 12.46
CA GLY A 49 2.44 29.74 13.67
C GLY A 49 2.49 31.27 13.56
N TYR A 50 2.78 31.94 14.69
CA TYR A 50 2.81 33.40 14.80
C TYR A 50 3.69 34.10 13.73
N MET A 51 4.82 33.49 13.35
CA MET A 51 5.75 34.06 12.37
C MET A 51 5.36 33.82 10.90
N THR A 52 4.23 33.15 10.64
CA THR A 52 3.77 32.87 9.27
C THR A 52 3.35 34.17 8.59
N ARG A 53 3.90 34.43 7.40
CA ARG A 53 3.51 35.59 6.59
C ARG A 53 2.51 35.16 5.53
N LYS A 54 1.73 36.13 5.01
CA LYS A 54 0.83 35.90 3.87
C LYS A 54 1.54 35.20 2.71
N GLN A 55 2.78 35.61 2.41
CA GLN A 55 3.60 35.01 1.35
C GLN A 55 3.89 33.51 1.56
N ASP A 56 3.95 33.04 2.81
CA ASP A 56 4.15 31.63 3.11
C ASP A 56 2.87 30.83 2.84
N ILE A 57 1.71 31.42 3.16
CA ILE A 57 0.39 30.87 2.84
C ILE A 57 0.19 30.81 1.31
N ASP A 58 0.53 31.88 0.60
CA ASP A 58 0.41 31.97 -0.86
C ASP A 58 1.24 30.87 -1.54
N LYS A 59 2.43 30.55 -1.01
CA LYS A 59 3.26 29.43 -1.50
C LYS A 59 2.59 28.07 -1.27
N VAL A 60 1.95 27.86 -0.12
CA VAL A 60 1.22 26.61 0.15
C VAL A 60 0.04 26.46 -0.80
N ILE A 61 -0.72 27.54 -1.03
CA ILE A 61 -1.85 27.53 -1.97
C ILE A 61 -1.37 27.27 -3.41
N SER A 62 -0.30 27.96 -3.85
CA SER A 62 0.32 27.72 -5.16
C SER A 62 0.80 26.27 -5.30
N MET A 63 1.46 25.72 -4.28
CA MET A 63 1.85 24.30 -4.27
C MET A 63 0.66 23.36 -4.44
N ILE A 64 -0.45 23.60 -3.73
CA ILE A 64 -1.66 22.77 -3.89
C ILE A 64 -2.19 22.84 -5.33
N GLY A 65 -2.29 24.06 -5.88
CA GLY A 65 -2.74 24.28 -7.25
C GLY A 65 -1.82 23.61 -8.29
N GLU A 66 -0.51 23.71 -8.09
CA GLU A 66 0.51 23.22 -9.02
C GLU A 66 0.79 21.71 -8.91
N CYS A 67 0.59 21.11 -7.75
CA CYS A 67 0.87 19.69 -7.54
C CYS A 67 -0.38 18.81 -7.68
N TYR A 68 -1.57 19.34 -7.38
CA TYR A 68 -2.77 18.51 -7.27
C TYR A 68 -3.92 18.94 -8.18
N LEU A 69 -3.99 20.22 -8.58
CA LEU A 69 -5.09 20.74 -9.41
C LEU A 69 -4.73 20.91 -10.88
N THR A 70 -3.49 20.59 -11.28
CA THR A 70 -3.02 20.69 -12.67
C THR A 70 -2.98 19.32 -13.34
N THR A 71 -3.04 19.31 -14.67
CA THR A 71 -3.09 18.05 -15.42
C THR A 71 -1.81 17.22 -15.22
N PRO A 72 -1.86 15.88 -15.33
CA PRO A 72 -0.67 15.04 -15.27
C PRO A 72 0.45 15.52 -16.22
N ALA A 73 0.10 15.92 -17.44
CA ALA A 73 1.06 16.42 -18.43
C ALA A 73 1.79 17.69 -17.94
N GLU A 74 1.07 18.66 -17.38
CA GLU A 74 1.67 19.88 -16.82
C GLU A 74 2.52 19.59 -15.58
N ARG A 75 2.11 18.62 -14.75
CA ARG A 75 2.91 18.20 -13.59
C ARG A 75 4.23 17.55 -14.01
N PHE A 76 4.21 16.70 -15.04
CA PHE A 76 5.43 16.11 -15.60
C PHE A 76 6.38 17.18 -16.17
N GLN A 77 5.86 18.24 -16.78
CA GLN A 77 6.68 19.37 -17.24
C GLN A 77 7.31 20.16 -16.10
N ARG A 78 6.70 20.17 -14.90
CA ARG A 78 7.28 20.81 -13.70
C ARG A 78 8.35 19.96 -13.02
N MET A 79 8.35 18.65 -13.24
CA MET A 79 9.40 17.73 -12.77
C MET A 79 10.71 17.84 -13.57
N ASP A 80 10.78 18.72 -14.59
CA ASP A 80 12.01 18.99 -15.30
C ASP A 80 13.08 19.51 -14.32
N ILE A 81 14.15 18.72 -14.17
CA ILE A 81 15.26 18.94 -13.25
C ILE A 81 15.91 20.33 -13.49
N ALA A 82 15.78 20.89 -14.70
CA ALA A 82 16.26 22.22 -15.04
C ALA A 82 15.53 23.37 -14.31
N LYS A 83 14.30 23.17 -13.83
CA LYS A 83 13.44 24.21 -13.20
C LYS A 83 13.34 24.10 -11.68
N LEU A 84 14.20 23.30 -11.03
CA LEU A 84 14.25 23.23 -9.58
C LEU A 84 14.42 24.64 -8.95
N PRO A 85 13.73 24.95 -7.83
CA PRO A 85 13.95 26.17 -7.05
C PRO A 85 15.44 26.40 -6.79
N LYS A 86 15.93 27.65 -6.73
CA LYS A 86 17.37 27.95 -6.47
C LYS A 86 17.93 27.19 -5.25
N ALA A 87 17.11 27.02 -4.21
CA ALA A 87 17.45 26.23 -3.02
C ALA A 87 17.67 24.73 -3.29
N LEU A 88 17.17 24.19 -4.40
CA LEU A 88 17.36 22.82 -4.87
C LEU A 88 18.29 22.74 -6.10
N LYS A 89 18.72 23.87 -6.68
CA LYS A 89 19.70 23.89 -7.80
C LYS A 89 21.12 23.54 -7.37
N HIS A 90 21.45 23.74 -6.09
CA HIS A 90 22.74 23.36 -5.52
C HIS A 90 22.86 21.85 -5.28
N ILE A 91 21.82 21.07 -5.57
CA ILE A 91 21.82 19.61 -5.52
C ILE A 91 22.60 19.16 -6.77
N PRO A 92 23.91 18.86 -6.68
CA PRO A 92 24.69 18.41 -7.83
C PRO A 92 24.02 17.24 -8.53
N GLU A 93 24.28 17.03 -9.83
CA GLU A 93 23.68 15.94 -10.62
C GLU A 93 23.74 14.56 -9.94
N ARG A 94 24.73 14.34 -9.07
CA ARG A 94 24.86 13.16 -8.19
C ARG A 94 23.69 12.91 -7.23
N TYR A 95 22.81 13.89 -7.04
CA TYR A 95 21.61 13.81 -6.20
C TYR A 95 20.32 13.94 -7.04
N LYS A 96 20.40 13.84 -8.37
CA LYS A 96 19.20 13.51 -9.17
C LYS A 96 18.61 12.24 -8.55
N PRO A 97 17.30 12.19 -8.26
CA PRO A 97 16.69 11.00 -7.69
C PRO A 97 16.91 9.84 -8.66
N GLN A 98 17.69 8.87 -8.22
CA GLN A 98 17.92 7.64 -8.95
C GLN A 98 17.10 6.54 -8.29
N LEU A 99 16.43 5.75 -9.12
CA LEU A 99 15.86 4.49 -8.65
C LEU A 99 17.03 3.56 -8.31
N LYS A 100 17.30 3.40 -7.01
CA LYS A 100 18.37 2.53 -6.54
C LYS A 100 17.97 1.06 -6.62
N GLU A 101 16.74 0.74 -6.24
CA GLU A 101 16.24 -0.62 -6.14
C GLU A 101 14.71 -0.62 -6.11
N ILE A 102 14.10 -1.63 -6.73
CA ILE A 102 12.68 -1.95 -6.55
C ILE A 102 12.59 -3.13 -5.59
N CYS A 103 11.94 -2.91 -4.45
CA CYS A 103 11.68 -3.94 -3.45
C CYS A 103 10.20 -4.32 -3.48
N ILE A 104 9.91 -5.56 -3.86
CA ILE A 104 8.58 -6.16 -3.81
C ILE A 104 8.46 -6.93 -2.49
N TYR A 105 7.30 -6.90 -1.86
CA TYR A 105 6.98 -7.62 -0.63
C TYR A 105 5.84 -8.61 -0.89
N PRO A 106 6.12 -9.78 -1.49
CA PRO A 106 5.08 -10.70 -1.91
C PRO A 106 4.20 -11.17 -0.76
N ILE A 107 4.83 -11.51 0.37
CA ILE A 107 4.15 -12.00 1.56
C ILE A 107 4.11 -10.89 2.62
N LYS A 108 2.93 -10.65 3.21
CA LYS A 108 2.76 -9.78 4.37
C LYS A 108 3.75 -10.16 5.47
N SER A 109 4.38 -9.15 6.09
CA SER A 109 5.34 -9.31 7.20
C SER A 109 6.69 -9.97 6.88
N CYS A 110 6.89 -10.52 5.68
CA CYS A 110 8.14 -11.17 5.28
C CYS A 110 9.14 -10.18 4.64
N GLY A 111 10.36 -10.67 4.35
CA GLY A 111 11.40 -9.90 3.69
C GLY A 111 11.06 -9.52 2.24
N SER A 112 11.75 -8.51 1.71
CA SER A 112 11.58 -8.05 0.33
C SER A 112 12.31 -8.92 -0.68
N PHE A 113 11.69 -9.11 -1.84
CA PHE A 113 12.33 -9.52 -3.08
C PHE A 113 12.83 -8.28 -3.85
N LYS A 114 14.11 -8.27 -4.25
CA LYS A 114 14.73 -7.16 -4.96
C LYS A 114 14.73 -7.44 -6.46
N SER A 115 14.03 -6.62 -7.24
CA SER A 115 14.09 -6.73 -8.71
C SER A 115 15.42 -6.21 -9.24
N LYS A 116 15.97 -6.87 -10.25
CA LYS A 116 17.27 -6.51 -10.84
C LYS A 116 17.18 -5.39 -11.87
N ASP A 117 16.10 -5.37 -12.67
CA ASP A 117 16.00 -4.46 -13.83
C ASP A 117 14.66 -3.73 -13.85
N SER A 118 13.58 -4.47 -14.11
CA SER A 118 12.23 -3.94 -14.21
C SER A 118 11.24 -4.86 -13.51
N TRP A 119 10.06 -4.34 -13.19
CA TRP A 119 8.99 -5.14 -12.64
C TRP A 119 7.64 -4.73 -13.23
N PRO A 120 6.75 -5.67 -13.58
CA PRO A 120 5.46 -5.32 -14.15
C PRO A 120 4.58 -4.57 -13.15
N LEU A 121 3.82 -3.60 -13.66
CA LEU A 121 2.75 -2.92 -12.93
C LEU A 121 1.40 -3.54 -13.31
N THR A 122 0.52 -3.63 -12.32
CA THR A 122 -0.89 -3.99 -12.41
C THR A 122 -1.75 -2.78 -12.06
N SER A 123 -3.07 -2.91 -12.10
CA SER A 123 -4.00 -1.87 -11.63
C SER A 123 -3.85 -1.55 -10.14
N THR A 124 -3.26 -2.47 -9.35
CA THR A 124 -3.14 -2.36 -7.88
C THR A 124 -1.71 -2.13 -7.39
N GLY A 125 -0.71 -2.11 -8.27
CA GLY A 125 0.68 -1.86 -7.90
C GLY A 125 1.68 -2.75 -8.65
N PHE A 126 2.75 -3.16 -7.99
CA PHE A 126 3.70 -4.12 -8.58
C PHE A 126 3.07 -5.51 -8.64
N LEU A 127 3.26 -6.23 -9.74
CA LEU A 127 2.80 -7.61 -9.88
C LEU A 127 3.31 -8.45 -8.71
N TYR A 128 2.44 -9.23 -8.07
CA TYR A 128 2.76 -10.07 -6.91
C TYR A 128 3.11 -9.34 -5.61
N ASP A 129 3.01 -8.00 -5.54
CA ASP A 129 3.21 -7.28 -4.28
C ASP A 129 2.00 -7.45 -3.35
N ARG A 130 2.26 -7.84 -2.09
CA ARG A 130 1.23 -8.05 -1.05
C ARG A 130 0.13 -9.06 -1.41
N CYS A 131 0.39 -10.00 -2.32
CA CYS A 131 -0.61 -11.00 -2.72
C CYS A 131 -0.70 -12.22 -1.77
N TRP A 132 0.20 -12.37 -0.81
CA TRP A 132 0.18 -13.48 0.16
C TRP A 132 0.25 -12.99 1.61
N MET A 133 -0.20 -13.85 2.52
CA MET A 133 -0.05 -13.67 3.96
C MET A 133 0.11 -15.02 4.64
N ILE A 134 0.77 -15.03 5.79
CA ILE A 134 0.81 -16.20 6.68
C ILE A 134 -0.28 -16.00 7.73
N VAL A 135 -1.06 -17.03 7.97
CA VAL A 135 -2.13 -17.03 8.98
C VAL A 135 -1.84 -18.05 10.06
N ASP A 136 -2.37 -17.82 11.26
CA ASP A 136 -2.38 -18.82 12.31
C ASP A 136 -3.54 -19.82 12.15
N ALA A 137 -3.66 -20.76 13.08
CA ALA A 137 -4.72 -21.77 13.10
C ALA A 137 -6.14 -21.18 13.22
N SER A 138 -6.28 -19.92 13.63
CA SER A 138 -7.56 -19.21 13.68
C SER A 138 -7.90 -18.48 12.37
N GLY A 139 -6.99 -18.51 11.38
CA GLY A 139 -7.12 -17.77 10.12
C GLY A 139 -6.70 -16.30 10.23
N MET A 140 -6.14 -15.87 11.36
CA MET A 140 -5.69 -14.51 11.57
C MET A 140 -4.29 -14.29 10.99
N ALA A 141 -4.11 -13.22 10.22
CA ALA A 141 -2.83 -12.91 9.61
C ALA A 141 -1.75 -12.59 10.67
N ILE A 142 -0.64 -13.31 10.63
CA ILE A 142 0.49 -13.10 11.53
C ILE A 142 1.25 -11.85 11.08
N SER A 143 1.49 -10.94 12.04
CA SER A 143 2.18 -9.68 11.78
C SER A 143 3.62 -9.69 12.26
N GLN A 144 4.51 -8.98 11.55
CA GLN A 144 5.90 -8.78 11.96
C GLN A 144 6.03 -8.16 13.36
N LYS A 145 5.03 -7.39 13.80
CA LYS A 145 4.98 -6.80 15.15
C LYS A 145 4.87 -7.86 16.24
N HIS A 146 4.19 -8.97 15.96
CA HIS A 146 4.00 -10.07 16.91
C HIS A 146 5.09 -11.14 16.75
N GLU A 147 5.49 -11.46 15.51
CA GLU A 147 6.57 -12.41 15.21
C GLU A 147 7.62 -11.76 14.31
N ALA A 148 8.67 -11.22 14.92
CA ALA A 148 9.73 -10.50 14.22
C ALA A 148 10.53 -11.39 13.27
N ARG A 149 10.59 -12.72 13.52
CA ARG A 149 11.35 -13.65 12.67
C ARG A 149 10.78 -13.79 11.27
N LEU A 150 9.52 -13.39 11.03
CA LEU A 150 8.91 -13.38 9.69
C LEU A 150 9.76 -12.59 8.68
N CYS A 151 10.43 -11.51 9.11
CA CYS A 151 11.28 -10.73 8.21
C CYS A 151 12.55 -11.44 7.73
N LEU A 152 12.89 -12.59 8.34
CA LEU A 152 13.99 -13.45 7.93
C LEU A 152 13.57 -14.43 6.83
N ILE A 153 12.26 -14.65 6.64
CA ILE A 153 11.73 -15.38 5.49
C ILE A 153 11.91 -14.50 4.25
N ARG A 154 12.67 -14.98 3.27
CA ARG A 154 12.98 -14.25 2.03
C ARG A 154 12.31 -14.92 0.84
N PRO A 155 11.27 -14.27 0.26
CA PRO A 155 10.67 -14.70 -0.98
C PRO A 155 11.54 -14.31 -2.18
N VAL A 156 11.62 -15.20 -3.17
CA VAL A 156 12.29 -14.98 -4.45
C VAL A 156 11.36 -15.41 -5.57
N ILE A 157 10.94 -14.46 -6.39
CA ILE A 157 9.99 -14.72 -7.48
C ILE A 157 10.75 -15.05 -8.76
N ASN A 158 10.46 -16.22 -9.33
CA ASN A 158 10.90 -16.62 -10.66
C ASN A 158 9.71 -16.68 -11.62
N ARG A 159 9.51 -15.59 -12.36
CA ARG A 159 8.40 -15.44 -13.32
C ARG A 159 8.48 -16.43 -14.48
N LEU A 160 9.69 -16.76 -14.96
CA LEU A 160 9.87 -17.68 -16.09
C LEU A 160 9.51 -19.12 -15.71
N LYS A 161 9.87 -19.52 -14.48
CA LYS A 161 9.50 -20.83 -13.93
C LYS A 161 8.09 -20.87 -13.34
N GLY A 162 7.45 -19.71 -13.17
CA GLY A 162 6.13 -19.61 -12.54
C GLY A 162 6.14 -20.03 -11.07
N VAL A 163 7.23 -19.80 -10.33
CA VAL A 163 7.34 -20.19 -8.91
C VAL A 163 7.89 -19.06 -8.04
N MET A 164 7.46 -19.04 -6.78
CA MET A 164 8.05 -18.26 -5.70
C MET A 164 8.79 -19.21 -4.75
N GLU A 165 10.08 -19.00 -4.60
CA GLU A 165 10.92 -19.72 -3.63
C GLU A 165 10.91 -18.97 -2.30
N LEU A 166 10.67 -19.67 -1.19
CA LEU A 166 10.85 -19.14 0.16
C LEU A 166 12.11 -19.72 0.77
N THR A 167 12.91 -18.84 1.37
CA THR A 167 14.16 -19.20 2.03
C THR A 167 14.19 -18.67 3.45
N PHE A 168 14.78 -19.45 4.36
CA PHE A 168 15.02 -19.07 5.75
C PHE A 168 16.38 -19.65 6.16
N THR A 169 17.10 -18.95 7.05
CA THR A 169 18.49 -19.32 7.38
C THR A 169 18.53 -20.71 8.02
N GLY A 170 19.31 -21.62 7.44
CA GLY A 170 19.47 -22.99 7.95
C GLY A 170 18.36 -23.96 7.54
N MET A 171 17.41 -23.54 6.71
CA MET A 171 16.32 -24.38 6.21
C MET A 171 16.46 -24.63 4.71
N LYS A 172 16.02 -25.81 4.24
CA LYS A 172 15.88 -26.08 2.81
C LYS A 172 14.78 -25.20 2.23
N SER A 173 14.98 -24.61 1.06
CA SER A 173 13.97 -23.78 0.41
C SER A 173 12.69 -24.56 0.10
N ILE A 174 11.54 -23.87 0.15
CA ILE A 174 10.25 -24.38 -0.32
C ILE A 174 9.77 -23.55 -1.51
N PHE A 175 8.97 -24.15 -2.40
CA PHE A 175 8.51 -23.50 -3.63
C PHE A 175 7.00 -23.46 -3.68
N ILE A 176 6.46 -22.30 -4.05
CA ILE A 176 5.03 -22.03 -4.21
C ILE A 176 4.77 -21.74 -5.68
N SER A 177 3.78 -22.38 -6.29
CA SER A 177 3.39 -22.07 -7.67
C SER A 177 2.76 -20.68 -7.76
N LEU A 178 3.20 -19.88 -8.74
CA LEU A 178 2.58 -18.60 -9.08
C LEU A 178 1.37 -18.78 -10.02
N ASN A 179 1.32 -19.90 -10.72
CA ASN A 179 0.23 -20.26 -11.60
C ASN A 179 -0.72 -21.17 -10.83
N ILE A 180 -1.81 -20.59 -10.32
CA ILE A 180 -2.92 -21.37 -9.79
C ILE A 180 -3.73 -21.83 -11.01
N SER A 181 -3.49 -23.05 -11.48
CA SER A 181 -4.31 -23.62 -12.55
C SER A 181 -5.71 -23.93 -12.00
N ILE A 182 -6.73 -23.48 -12.72
CA ILE A 182 -8.15 -23.70 -12.39
C ILE A 182 -8.47 -25.21 -12.28
N GLU A 183 -7.69 -26.07 -12.92
CA GLU A 183 -7.85 -27.52 -12.90
C GLU A 183 -7.26 -28.21 -11.65
N GLN A 184 -6.36 -27.54 -10.92
CA GLN A 184 -5.88 -27.98 -9.59
C GLN A 184 -6.70 -27.38 -8.45
N ILE A 185 -7.85 -26.77 -8.75
CA ILE A 185 -8.93 -26.59 -7.79
C ILE A 185 -9.49 -27.99 -7.48
N LYS A 186 -8.73 -28.80 -6.74
CA LYS A 186 -9.40 -29.59 -5.72
C LYS A 186 -10.10 -28.55 -4.89
N VAL A 187 -11.42 -28.44 -5.10
CA VAL A 187 -12.36 -27.97 -4.10
C VAL A 187 -12.22 -28.94 -2.92
N ILE A 188 -11.10 -28.89 -2.24
CA ILE A 188 -11.14 -29.13 -0.82
C ILE A 188 -12.03 -27.99 -0.37
N ASN A 189 -13.11 -28.31 0.32
CA ASN A 189 -13.73 -27.36 1.24
C ASN A 189 -12.72 -27.03 2.37
N SER A 190 -11.44 -26.79 2.03
CA SER A 190 -10.43 -26.23 2.90
C SER A 190 -10.84 -24.79 3.00
N SER A 191 -11.20 -24.40 4.21
CA SER A 191 -11.65 -23.07 4.59
C SER A 191 -11.02 -22.01 3.69
N LEU A 192 -11.83 -21.36 2.86
CA LEU A 192 -11.55 -19.99 2.43
C LEU A 192 -11.08 -19.28 3.70
N CYS A 193 -9.79 -18.98 3.84
CA CYS A 193 -9.30 -18.40 5.09
C CYS A 193 -9.90 -17.02 5.20
N GLN A 194 -10.97 -16.90 5.99
CA GLN A 194 -11.61 -15.64 6.33
C GLN A 194 -10.69 -14.91 7.30
N SER A 195 -9.70 -14.21 6.75
CA SER A 195 -8.85 -13.36 7.57
C SER A 195 -9.43 -11.96 7.64
N LYS A 196 -9.16 -11.25 8.74
CA LYS A 196 -9.45 -9.83 8.85
C LYS A 196 -8.21 -9.03 8.47
N VAL A 197 -8.30 -8.28 7.38
CA VAL A 197 -7.30 -7.26 7.02
C VAL A 197 -7.98 -5.91 7.14
N CYS A 198 -7.56 -5.10 8.11
CA CYS A 198 -8.18 -3.79 8.37
C CYS A 198 -9.71 -3.87 8.54
N GLU A 199 -10.17 -4.89 9.28
CA GLU A 199 -11.60 -5.21 9.53
C GLU A 199 -12.37 -5.81 8.36
N ASP A 200 -11.81 -5.80 7.15
CA ASP A 200 -12.39 -6.45 5.98
C ASP A 200 -12.12 -7.95 5.98
N LEU A 201 -13.17 -8.74 5.72
CA LEU A 201 -13.07 -10.17 5.47
C LEU A 201 -12.49 -10.40 4.08
N VAL A 202 -11.29 -10.98 4.02
CA VAL A 202 -10.65 -11.37 2.78
C VAL A 202 -10.67 -12.89 2.61
N SER A 203 -10.84 -13.34 1.36
CA SER A 203 -10.71 -14.75 0.98
C SER A 203 -9.34 -15.00 0.37
N GLY A 204 -8.78 -16.19 0.63
CA GLY A 204 -7.48 -16.60 0.11
C GLY A 204 -7.44 -18.07 -0.24
N TYR A 205 -6.41 -18.45 -1.02
CA TYR A 205 -6.11 -19.83 -1.37
C TYR A 205 -4.99 -20.36 -0.49
N ASP A 206 -5.16 -21.56 0.03
CA ASP A 206 -4.11 -22.26 0.76
C ASP A 206 -2.98 -22.65 -0.20
N CYS A 207 -1.73 -22.42 0.25
CA CYS A 207 -0.52 -22.76 -0.49
C CYS A 207 -0.06 -24.21 -0.24
N GLY A 208 -0.77 -24.96 0.61
CA GLY A 208 -0.63 -26.39 0.81
C GLY A 208 0.18 -26.79 2.05
N ASP A 209 -0.05 -28.02 2.51
CA ASP A 209 0.50 -28.56 3.76
C ASP A 209 2.04 -28.55 3.80
N GLU A 210 2.72 -28.70 2.67
CA GLU A 210 4.19 -28.63 2.62
C GLU A 210 4.72 -27.25 3.01
N VAL A 211 4.03 -26.18 2.58
CA VAL A 211 4.37 -24.80 2.94
C VAL A 211 4.00 -24.55 4.40
N ALA A 212 2.85 -25.04 4.85
CA ALA A 212 2.43 -24.91 6.25
C ALA A 212 3.41 -25.59 7.22
N ASN A 213 3.91 -26.79 6.88
CA ASN A 213 4.91 -27.50 7.69
C ASN A 213 6.30 -26.87 7.63
N TRP A 214 6.59 -26.06 6.61
CA TRP A 214 7.85 -25.34 6.48
C TRP A 214 7.91 -24.08 7.34
N LEU A 215 6.76 -23.44 7.61
CA LEU A 215 6.62 -22.21 8.40
C LEU A 215 6.72 -22.46 9.92
#